data_AF-A0A1I2A1G5-F1
#
_entry.id   AF-A0A1I2A1G5-F1
#
_cell.length_a   1.000
_cell.length_b   1.000
_cell.length_c   1.000
_cell.angle_alpha   90.00
_cell.angle_beta   90.00
_cell.angle_gamma   90.00
#
_symmetry.space_group_name_H-M   'P 1'
#
loop_
_entity.id
_entity.type
_entity.pdbx_description
1 polymer ?
#
loop_
_entity_poly.entity_id
_entity_poly.type
_entity_poly.pdbx_seq_one_letter_code
_entity_poly.pdbx_strand_id
1 'polypeptide(L)'
;MDKQNNIKTPGFWDCLMPGGVLLLSYMLLFYLPEEFGWKGWLIIGISAFLFCIGYYGLLKSLPEPEAPSGALARRLALVTFGVAIFLGGIYYVYSSDGSEKSIAIATLALIEGLVICGLSGSKDSRDTPQNSILRKYYLLIIAVLAAAGCWFCYREFVSEAAESRGYIEAATMLWITAGTLWVSRK
;
A
#
# COMPACT_ATOMS: atom_id res chain seq x y z
N MET A 1 32.69 7.09 -25.68
CA MET A 1 33.22 7.02 -24.31
C MET A 1 32.18 6.29 -23.49
N ASP A 2 32.28 4.96 -23.49
CA ASP A 2 31.32 4.10 -22.82
C ASP A 2 31.59 4.14 -21.32
N LYS A 3 30.68 4.77 -20.56
CA LYS A 3 30.63 4.58 -19.11
C LYS A 3 30.18 3.14 -18.89
N GLN A 4 31.14 2.22 -18.78
CA GLN A 4 30.94 0.98 -18.03
C GLN A 4 30.62 1.37 -16.59
N ASN A 5 29.34 1.65 -16.32
CA ASN A 5 28.82 1.65 -14.97
C ASN A 5 29.03 0.22 -14.47
N ASN A 6 29.99 0.07 -13.57
CA ASN A 6 30.26 -1.16 -12.85
C ASN A 6 29.01 -1.45 -12.01
N ILE A 7 28.02 -2.13 -12.58
CA ILE A 7 26.79 -2.55 -11.89
C ILE A 7 27.24 -3.58 -10.87
N LYS A 8 27.55 -3.10 -9.66
CA LYS A 8 27.81 -3.94 -8.51
C LYS A 8 26.50 -4.68 -8.26
N THR A 9 26.46 -5.97 -8.61
CA THR A 9 25.32 -6.82 -8.26
C THR A 9 25.11 -6.71 -6.76
N PRO A 10 23.90 -6.33 -6.31
CA PRO A 10 23.62 -6.20 -4.88
C PRO A 10 23.99 -7.50 -4.20
N GLY A 11 24.77 -7.41 -3.12
CA GLY A 11 25.12 -8.58 -2.34
C GLY A 11 23.85 -9.19 -1.74
N PHE A 12 23.87 -10.50 -1.47
CA PHE A 12 22.76 -11.17 -0.77
C PHE A 12 22.31 -10.41 0.49
N TRP A 13 23.27 -9.85 1.24
CA TRP A 13 23.03 -9.04 2.44
C TRP A 13 22.29 -7.73 2.19
N ASP A 14 22.46 -7.12 1.01
CA ASP A 14 21.80 -5.86 0.64
C ASP A 14 20.29 -6.05 0.43
N CYS A 15 19.85 -7.27 0.10
CA CYS A 15 18.43 -7.63 0.02
C CYS A 15 17.92 -8.25 1.33
N LEU A 16 18.75 -9.04 2.01
CA LEU A 16 18.35 -9.74 3.23
C LEU A 16 18.07 -8.78 4.39
N MET A 17 18.92 -7.77 4.62
CA MET A 17 18.73 -6.85 5.74
C MET A 17 17.42 -6.03 5.63
N PRO A 18 17.11 -5.39 4.50
CA PRO A 18 15.83 -4.69 4.35
C PRO A 18 14.63 -5.63 4.41
N GLY A 19 14.75 -6.85 3.86
CA GLY A 19 13.72 -7.89 3.97
C GLY A 19 13.48 -8.31 5.42
N GLY A 20 14.53 -8.43 6.22
CA GLY A 20 14.43 -8.72 7.66
C GLY A 20 13.75 -7.59 8.43
N VAL A 21 14.03 -6.32 8.10
CA VAL A 21 13.36 -5.17 8.70
C VAL A 21 11.86 -5.13 8.34
N LEU A 22 11.51 -5.45 7.09
CA LEU A 22 10.11 -5.61 6.67
C LEU A 22 9.42 -6.75 7.44
N LEU A 23 10.08 -7.89 7.60
CA LEU A 23 9.51 -8.99 8.36
C LEU A 23 9.31 -8.58 9.83
N LEU A 24 10.26 -7.85 10.41
CA LEU A 24 10.16 -7.35 11.77
C LEU A 24 9.01 -6.35 11.96
N SER A 25 8.72 -5.49 10.97
CA SER A 25 7.56 -4.59 11.04
C SER A 25 6.26 -5.38 11.17
N TYR A 26 6.09 -6.45 10.38
CA TYR A 26 4.90 -7.30 10.51
C TYR A 26 4.88 -8.10 11.81
N MET A 27 6.04 -8.55 12.31
CA MET A 27 6.11 -9.29 13.58
C MET A 27 5.67 -8.46 14.79
N LEU A 28 5.90 -7.14 14.77
CA LEU A 28 5.42 -6.23 15.81
C LEU A 28 3.89 -6.23 15.94
N LEU A 29 3.16 -6.52 14.87
CA LEU A 29 1.69 -6.56 14.88
C LEU A 29 1.13 -7.73 15.69
N PHE A 30 1.92 -8.79 15.95
CA PHE A 30 1.50 -9.85 16.86
C PHE A 30 1.50 -9.41 18.32
N TYR A 31 2.26 -8.37 18.66
CA TYR A 31 2.33 -7.80 20.01
C TYR A 31 1.28 -6.71 20.26
N LEU A 32 0.37 -6.46 19.31
CA LEU A 32 -0.70 -5.50 19.47
C LEU A 32 -1.61 -5.92 20.63
N PRO A 33 -1.77 -5.07 21.68
CA PRO A 33 -2.64 -5.37 22.81
C PRO A 33 -4.10 -5.48 22.34
N GLU A 34 -4.89 -6.26 23.07
CA GLU A 34 -6.34 -6.38 22.82
C GLU A 34 -7.08 -5.08 23.12
N GLU A 35 -6.69 -4.39 24.21
CA GLU A 35 -7.19 -3.05 24.54
C GLU A 35 -6.37 -1.97 23.83
N PHE A 36 -7.03 -1.23 22.94
CA PHE A 36 -6.38 -0.30 22.03
C PHE A 36 -6.09 1.07 22.69
N GLY A 37 -5.05 1.10 23.52
CA GLY A 37 -4.54 2.33 24.14
C GLY A 37 -3.38 2.99 23.39
N TRP A 38 -2.74 3.98 24.03
CA TRP A 38 -1.54 4.67 23.50
C TRP A 38 -0.39 3.70 23.13
N LYS A 39 -0.31 2.55 23.79
CA LYS A 39 0.67 1.48 23.50
C LYS A 39 0.44 0.87 22.11
N GLY A 40 -0.80 0.66 21.70
CA GLY A 40 -1.15 0.13 20.37
C GLY A 40 -0.72 1.10 19.27
N TRP A 41 -0.99 2.40 19.46
CA TRP A 41 -0.53 3.46 18.54
C TRP A 41 0.99 3.53 18.44
N LEU A 42 1.70 3.35 19.55
CA LEU A 42 3.16 3.31 19.56
C LEU A 42 3.70 2.11 18.76
N ILE A 43 3.12 0.92 18.92
CA ILE A 43 3.50 -0.27 18.14
C ILE A 43 3.24 -0.05 16.65
N ILE A 44 2.08 0.53 16.29
CA ILE A 44 1.76 0.85 14.88
C ILE A 44 2.74 1.86 14.30
N GLY A 45 3.06 2.91 15.06
CA GLY A 45 4.02 3.93 14.63
C GLY A 45 5.40 3.34 14.35
N ILE A 46 5.89 2.47 15.25
CA ILE A 46 7.17 1.76 15.06
C ILE A 46 7.09 0.81 13.86
N SER A 47 5.99 0.05 13.73
CA SER A 47 5.77 -0.84 12.59
C SER A 47 5.82 -0.09 11.26
N ALA A 48 5.06 1.00 11.14
CA ALA A 48 5.02 1.83 9.93
C ALA A 48 6.41 2.41 9.60
N PHE A 49 7.14 2.87 10.63
CA PHE A 49 8.49 3.40 10.46
C PHE A 49 9.48 2.34 9.96
N LEU A 50 9.48 1.16 10.58
CA LEU A 50 10.31 0.04 10.15
C LEU A 50 9.93 -0.45 8.75
N PHE A 51 8.63 -0.52 8.44
CA PHE A 51 8.16 -0.83 7.10
C PHE A 51 8.74 0.14 6.08
N CYS A 52 8.70 1.44 6.34
CA CYS A 52 9.28 2.44 5.44
C CYS A 52 10.77 2.18 5.24
N ILE A 53 11.55 2.05 6.32
CA ILE A 53 13.01 1.79 6.22
C ILE A 53 13.30 0.53 5.42
N GLY A 54 12.63 -0.58 5.75
CA GLY A 54 12.83 -1.87 5.10
C GLY A 54 12.40 -1.82 3.63
N TYR A 55 11.27 -1.19 3.31
CA TYR A 55 10.78 -1.05 1.95
C TYR A 55 11.69 -0.17 1.10
N TYR A 56 12.10 1.00 1.59
CA TYR A 56 13.05 1.88 0.88
C TYR A 56 14.40 1.20 0.67
N GLY A 57 14.91 0.51 1.69
CA GLY A 57 16.14 -0.27 1.60
C GLY A 57 16.03 -1.35 0.53
N LEU A 58 14.94 -2.12 0.52
CA LEU A 58 14.70 -3.17 -0.47
C LEU A 58 14.58 -2.60 -1.88
N LEU A 59 13.85 -1.49 -2.05
CA LEU A 59 13.66 -0.84 -3.34
C LEU A 59 14.98 -0.34 -3.94
N LYS A 60 15.89 0.16 -3.09
CA LYS A 60 17.23 0.63 -3.49
C LYS A 60 18.16 -0.53 -3.86
N SER A 61 18.00 -1.68 -3.22
CA SER A 61 18.79 -2.89 -3.53
C SER A 61 18.29 -3.61 -4.78
N LEU A 62 17.04 -3.38 -5.20
CA LEU A 62 16.50 -3.98 -6.42
C LEU A 62 17.07 -3.30 -7.68
N PRO A 63 17.61 -4.08 -8.65
CA PRO A 63 18.17 -3.53 -9.87
C PRO A 63 17.15 -2.66 -10.62
N GLU A 64 17.60 -1.49 -11.09
CA GLU A 64 16.78 -0.64 -11.93
C GLU A 64 16.62 -1.31 -13.30
N PRO A 65 15.38 -1.47 -13.81
CA PRO A 65 15.15 -2.08 -15.11
C PRO A 65 15.72 -1.20 -16.22
N GLU A 66 16.61 -1.77 -17.04
CA GLU A 66 17.22 -1.08 -18.19
C GLU A 66 16.22 -0.87 -19.33
N ALA A 67 15.26 -1.78 -19.47
CA ALA A 67 14.24 -1.71 -20.51
C ALA A 67 12.99 -0.94 -20.03
N PRO A 68 12.38 -0.10 -20.89
CA PRO A 68 11.17 0.64 -20.55
C PRO A 68 10.01 -0.30 -20.19
N SER A 69 9.89 -1.46 -20.86
CA SER A 69 8.89 -2.49 -20.52
C SER A 69 9.08 -3.04 -19.09
N GLY A 70 10.32 -3.22 -18.65
CA GLY A 70 10.66 -3.66 -17.29
C GLY A 70 10.31 -2.61 -16.24
N ALA A 71 10.50 -1.32 -16.56
CA ALA A 71 10.09 -0.22 -15.69
C ALA A 71 8.57 -0.16 -15.49
N LEU A 72 7.80 -0.31 -16.57
CA LEU A 72 6.34 -0.41 -16.49
C LEU A 72 5.90 -1.64 -15.70
N ALA A 73 6.48 -2.82 -15.99
CA ALA A 73 6.12 -4.05 -15.29
C ALA A 73 6.38 -3.93 -13.78
N ARG A 74 7.53 -3.37 -13.39
CA ARG A 74 7.87 -3.09 -11.98
C ARG A 74 6.85 -2.14 -11.34
N ARG A 75 6.48 -1.05 -12.02
CA ARG A 75 5.46 -0.10 -11.50
C ARG A 75 4.09 -0.75 -11.35
N LEU A 76 3.63 -1.49 -12.35
CA LEU A 76 2.35 -2.19 -12.28
C LEU A 76 2.35 -3.22 -11.16
N ALA A 77 3.44 -3.99 -10.99
CA ALA A 77 3.57 -4.95 -9.91
C ALA A 77 3.50 -4.26 -8.54
N LEU A 78 4.24 -3.17 -8.34
CA LEU A 78 4.22 -2.41 -7.08
C LEU A 78 2.83 -1.83 -6.78
N VAL A 79 2.19 -1.16 -7.75
CA VAL A 79 0.83 -0.62 -7.56
C VAL A 79 -0.16 -1.72 -7.22
N THR A 80 -0.11 -2.85 -7.94
CA THR A 80 -0.99 -3.99 -7.69
C THR A 80 -0.77 -4.57 -6.30
N PHE A 81 0.49 -4.68 -5.87
CA PHE A 81 0.86 -5.16 -4.54
C PHE A 81 0.37 -4.21 -3.44
N GLY A 82 0.56 -2.90 -3.60
CA GLY A 82 0.07 -1.90 -2.65
C GLY A 82 -1.46 -1.91 -2.52
N VAL A 83 -2.17 -2.03 -3.64
CA VAL A 83 -3.64 -2.16 -3.64
C VAL A 83 -4.08 -3.47 -2.98
N ALA A 84 -3.36 -4.58 -3.21
CA ALA A 84 -3.69 -5.87 -2.61
C ALA A 84 -3.51 -5.86 -1.09
N ILE A 85 -2.43 -5.26 -0.57
CA ILE A 85 -2.24 -5.07 0.89
C ILE A 85 -3.39 -4.27 1.47
N PHE A 86 -3.76 -3.17 0.82
CA PHE A 86 -4.85 -2.32 1.25
C PHE A 86 -6.21 -3.06 1.29
N LEU A 87 -6.54 -3.81 0.23
CA LEU A 87 -7.76 -4.62 0.19
C LEU A 87 -7.75 -5.73 1.25
N GLY A 88 -6.60 -6.32 1.53
CA GLY A 88 -6.42 -7.27 2.63
C GLY A 88 -6.73 -6.66 4.00
N GLY A 89 -6.31 -5.41 4.22
CA GLY A 89 -6.66 -4.64 5.42
C GLY A 89 -8.17 -4.43 5.57
N ILE A 90 -8.86 -4.01 4.51
CA ILE A 90 -10.32 -3.84 4.52
C ILE A 90 -11.04 -5.16 4.78
N TYR A 91 -10.59 -6.24 4.13
CA TYR A 91 -11.15 -7.57 4.34
C TYR A 91 -11.00 -8.00 5.81
N TYR A 92 -9.87 -7.68 6.44
CA TYR A 92 -9.64 -7.99 7.85
C TYR A 92 -10.62 -7.26 8.79
N VAL A 93 -10.90 -5.97 8.54
CA VAL A 93 -11.92 -5.19 9.26
C VAL A 93 -13.28 -5.88 9.17
N TYR A 94 -13.67 -6.25 7.94
CA TYR A 94 -14.94 -6.93 7.70
C TYR A 94 -15.04 -8.27 8.44
N SER A 95 -13.98 -9.08 8.39
CA SER A 95 -13.96 -10.41 9.03
C SER A 95 -13.88 -10.35 10.56
N SER A 96 -13.48 -9.21 11.12
CA SER A 96 -13.30 -8.99 12.57
C SER A 96 -14.39 -8.10 13.16
N ASP A 97 -15.54 -7.96 12.46
CA ASP A 97 -16.69 -7.13 12.83
C ASP A 97 -16.30 -5.69 13.26
N GLY A 98 -15.28 -5.11 12.62
CA GLY A 98 -14.91 -3.71 12.86
C GLY A 98 -14.21 -3.43 14.20
N SER A 99 -13.62 -4.44 14.86
CA SER A 99 -12.85 -4.21 16.10
C SER A 99 -11.78 -3.11 15.94
N GLU A 100 -11.50 -2.36 17.01
CA GLU A 100 -10.50 -1.28 17.00
C GLU A 100 -9.13 -1.76 16.48
N LYS A 101 -8.72 -2.97 16.89
CA LYS A 101 -7.52 -3.64 16.39
C LYS A 101 -7.54 -3.84 14.88
N SER A 102 -8.66 -4.27 14.33
CA SER A 102 -8.80 -4.48 12.88
C SER A 102 -8.74 -3.18 12.09
N ILE A 103 -9.37 -2.11 12.59
CA ILE A 103 -9.34 -0.77 11.98
C ILE A 103 -7.90 -0.24 11.96
N ALA A 104 -7.17 -0.43 13.05
CA ALA A 104 -5.81 0.07 13.17
C ALA A 104 -4.83 -0.70 12.26
N ILE A 105 -4.99 -2.03 12.13
CA ILE A 105 -4.24 -2.85 11.18
C ILE A 105 -4.58 -2.45 9.73
N ALA A 106 -5.86 -2.20 9.43
CA ALA A 106 -6.26 -1.74 8.10
C ALA A 106 -5.74 -0.35 7.77
N THR A 107 -5.66 0.53 8.76
CA THR A 107 -5.04 1.85 8.63
C THR A 107 -3.56 1.73 8.31
N LEU A 108 -2.84 0.83 8.99
CA LEU A 108 -1.45 0.54 8.67
C LEU A 108 -1.31 0.00 7.25
N ALA A 109 -2.13 -0.98 6.85
CA ALA A 109 -2.14 -1.53 5.49
C ALA A 109 -2.43 -0.47 4.42
N LEU A 110 -3.30 0.50 4.72
CA LEU A 110 -3.55 1.67 3.86
C LEU A 110 -2.28 2.52 3.74
N ILE A 111 -1.61 2.85 4.86
CA ILE A 111 -0.36 3.63 4.83
C ILE A 111 0.72 2.91 4.02
N GLU A 112 0.91 1.61 4.25
CA GLU A 112 1.88 0.78 3.51
C GLU A 112 1.58 0.76 2.01
N GLY A 113 0.31 0.52 1.65
CA GLY A 113 -0.16 0.53 0.27
C GLY A 113 0.07 1.88 -0.41
N LEU A 114 -0.17 2.99 0.29
CA LEU A 114 0.08 4.34 -0.20
C LEU A 114 1.58 4.61 -0.39
N VAL A 115 2.44 4.19 0.53
CA VAL A 115 3.90 4.30 0.39
C VAL A 115 4.38 3.51 -0.83
N ILE A 116 3.89 2.29 -1.01
CA ILE A 116 4.23 1.45 -2.18
C ILE A 116 3.79 2.12 -3.50
N CYS A 117 2.55 2.62 -3.55
CA CYS A 117 2.00 3.26 -4.74
C CYS A 117 2.69 4.60 -5.04
N GLY A 118 2.97 5.42 -4.02
CA GLY A 118 3.58 6.74 -4.16
C GLY A 118 4.99 6.69 -4.78
N LEU A 119 5.78 5.67 -4.42
CA LEU A 119 7.11 5.47 -5.01
C LEU A 119 7.09 4.99 -6.45
N SER A 120 5.94 4.52 -6.94
CA SER A 120 5.78 4.11 -8.34
C SER A 120 5.60 5.30 -9.30
N GLY A 121 5.34 6.51 -8.80
CA GLY A 121 4.99 7.70 -9.60
C GLY A 121 6.14 8.67 -9.96
N SER A 122 7.34 8.55 -9.38
CA SER A 122 8.27 9.69 -9.28
C SER A 122 9.23 9.96 -10.47
N LYS A 123 9.29 9.16 -11.54
CA LYS A 123 10.30 9.38 -12.61
C LYS A 123 9.82 8.96 -14.00
N ASP A 124 8.92 9.70 -14.64
CA ASP A 124 9.02 9.89 -16.11
C ASP A 124 8.06 10.97 -16.61
N SER A 125 8.60 12.17 -16.83
CA SER A 125 7.89 13.35 -17.34
C SER A 125 7.89 13.44 -18.87
N ARG A 126 8.09 12.32 -19.58
CA ARG A 126 8.01 12.29 -21.05
C ARG A 126 6.80 11.49 -21.50
N ASP A 127 5.91 12.16 -22.22
CA ASP A 127 4.74 11.61 -22.89
C ASP A 127 5.12 10.44 -23.82
N THR A 128 5.18 9.25 -23.25
CA THR A 128 5.35 7.99 -23.96
C THR A 128 4.03 7.22 -23.92
N PRO A 129 3.73 6.39 -24.95
CA PRO A 129 2.51 5.56 -24.99
C PRO A 129 2.34 4.67 -23.75
N GLN A 130 3.43 4.40 -23.04
CA GLN A 130 3.49 3.66 -21.78
C GLN A 130 2.73 4.36 -20.62
N ASN A 131 2.71 5.69 -20.60
CA ASN A 131 1.92 6.48 -19.64
C ASN A 131 0.42 6.32 -19.88
N SER A 132 -0.01 6.03 -21.11
CA SER A 132 -1.44 5.84 -21.42
C SER A 132 -2.00 4.54 -20.82
N ILE A 133 -1.22 3.45 -20.83
CA ILE A 133 -1.59 2.15 -20.23
C ILE A 133 -1.68 2.31 -18.72
N LEU A 134 -0.65 2.90 -18.12
CA LEU A 134 -0.61 3.13 -16.68
C LEU A 134 -1.77 4.03 -16.22
N ARG A 135 -2.09 5.08 -16.98
CA ARG A 135 -3.21 5.98 -16.70
C ARG A 135 -4.57 5.29 -16.79
N LYS A 136 -4.77 4.40 -17.77
CA LYS A 136 -5.98 3.56 -17.88
C LYS A 136 -6.08 2.57 -16.72
N TYR A 137 -4.95 1.99 -16.31
CA TYR A 137 -4.89 1.08 -15.17
C TYR A 137 -5.26 1.78 -13.85
N TYR A 138 -4.68 2.95 -13.57
CA TYR A 138 -5.06 3.74 -12.40
C TYR A 138 -6.53 4.13 -12.42
N LEU A 139 -7.08 4.54 -13.58
CA LEU A 139 -8.50 4.83 -13.71
C LEU A 139 -9.39 3.64 -13.39
N LEU A 140 -9.02 2.45 -13.88
CA LEU A 140 -9.75 1.21 -13.58
C LEU A 140 -9.75 0.94 -12.07
N ILE A 141 -8.59 1.03 -11.42
CA ILE A 141 -8.48 0.84 -9.96
C ILE A 141 -9.33 1.86 -9.22
N ILE A 142 -9.22 3.15 -9.56
CA ILE A 142 -9.99 4.23 -8.91
C ILE A 142 -11.50 3.98 -9.06
N ALA A 143 -11.96 3.59 -10.25
CA ALA A 143 -13.37 3.28 -10.49
C ALA A 143 -13.85 2.10 -9.63
N VAL A 144 -13.05 1.04 -9.52
CA VAL A 144 -13.36 -0.13 -8.67
C VAL A 144 -13.41 0.28 -7.19
N LEU A 145 -12.42 1.04 -6.71
CA LEU A 145 -12.37 1.51 -5.32
C LEU A 145 -13.53 2.44 -4.98
N ALA A 146 -13.90 3.35 -5.89
CA ALA A 146 -15.04 4.24 -5.70
C ALA A 146 -16.36 3.47 -5.67
N ALA A 147 -16.55 2.51 -6.58
CA ALA A 147 -17.73 1.64 -6.59
C ALA A 147 -17.84 0.81 -5.31
N ALA A 148 -16.72 0.24 -4.85
CA ALA A 148 -16.64 -0.47 -3.58
C ALA A 148 -16.96 0.44 -2.39
N GLY A 149 -16.43 1.67 -2.35
CA GLY A 149 -16.74 2.65 -1.30
C GLY A 149 -18.23 2.98 -1.25
N CYS A 150 -18.85 3.23 -2.41
CA CYS A 150 -20.30 3.45 -2.50
C CYS A 150 -21.10 2.24 -2.01
N TRP A 151 -20.67 1.02 -2.33
CA TRP A 151 -21.29 -0.22 -1.86
C TRP A 151 -21.23 -0.34 -0.34
N PHE A 152 -20.07 -0.07 0.28
CA PHE A 152 -19.93 -0.07 1.74
C PHE A 152 -20.80 0.97 2.42
N CYS A 153 -20.85 2.21 1.90
CA CYS A 153 -21.77 3.23 2.42
C CYS A 153 -23.23 2.78 2.31
N TYR A 154 -23.64 2.25 1.16
CA TYR A 154 -25.01 1.76 0.97
C TYR A 154 -25.35 0.65 1.96
N ARG A 155 -24.42 -0.28 2.22
CA ARG A 155 -24.61 -1.37 3.18
C ARG A 155 -24.82 -0.85 4.59
N GLU A 156 -24.08 0.17 5.01
CA GLU A 156 -24.29 0.82 6.30
C GLU A 156 -25.69 1.45 6.39
N PHE A 157 -26.10 2.22 5.38
CA PHE A 157 -27.41 2.89 5.38
C PHE A 157 -28.59 1.91 5.39
N VAL A 158 -28.43 0.74 4.77
CA VAL A 158 -29.49 -0.29 4.71
C VAL A 158 -29.45 -1.21 5.93
N SER A 159 -28.30 -1.39 6.58
CA SER A 159 -28.27 -2.12 7.84
C SER A 159 -28.83 -1.23 8.95
N GLU A 160 -30.13 -1.35 9.23
CA GLU A 160 -30.78 -0.78 10.42
C GLU A 160 -30.24 -1.37 11.76
N ALA A 161 -29.14 -2.12 11.72
CA ALA A 161 -28.54 -2.74 12.88
C ALA A 161 -27.75 -1.70 13.69
N ALA A 162 -28.05 -1.61 14.98
CA ALA A 162 -27.47 -0.63 15.92
C ALA A 162 -25.95 -0.78 16.17
N GLU A 163 -25.27 -1.73 15.52
CA GLU A 163 -23.83 -1.97 15.66
C GLU A 163 -23.13 -1.73 14.32
N SER A 164 -22.42 -0.60 14.22
CA SER A 164 -21.52 -0.28 13.11
C SER A 164 -20.47 -1.39 12.97
N ARG A 165 -20.45 -2.06 11.81
CA ARG A 165 -19.47 -3.10 11.48
C ARG A 165 -18.19 -2.55 10.84
N GLY A 166 -17.94 -1.26 10.98
CA GLY A 166 -16.80 -0.59 10.36
C GLY A 166 -16.99 -0.29 8.86
N TYR A 167 -18.23 -0.30 8.34
CA TYR A 167 -18.46 -0.07 6.90
C TYR A 167 -18.18 1.38 6.49
N ILE A 168 -18.44 2.36 7.36
CA ILE A 168 -18.11 3.77 7.12
C ILE A 168 -16.59 3.95 7.06
N GLU A 169 -15.86 3.32 7.97
CA GLU A 169 -14.41 3.35 8.05
C GLU A 169 -13.80 2.72 6.79
N ALA A 170 -14.29 1.54 6.38
CA ALA A 170 -13.89 0.89 5.14
C ALA A 170 -14.18 1.77 3.91
N ALA A 171 -15.36 2.37 3.82
CA ALA A 171 -15.72 3.28 2.73
C ALA A 171 -14.82 4.52 2.69
N THR A 172 -14.52 5.10 3.85
CA THR A 172 -13.64 6.26 3.99
C THR A 172 -12.23 5.93 3.53
N MET A 173 -11.69 4.79 3.97
CA MET A 173 -10.38 4.31 3.53
C MET A 173 -10.34 4.09 2.00
N LEU A 174 -11.40 3.51 1.41
CA LEU A 174 -11.50 3.30 -0.04
C LEU A 174 -11.48 4.63 -0.81
N TRP A 175 -12.20 5.64 -0.33
CA TRP A 175 -12.20 6.98 -0.94
C TRP A 175 -10.87 7.72 -0.78
N ILE A 176 -10.20 7.60 0.37
CA ILE A 176 -8.86 8.15 0.56
C ILE A 176 -7.90 7.55 -0.47
N THR A 177 -7.89 6.21 -0.62
CA THR A 177 -7.03 5.53 -1.59
C THR A 177 -7.38 5.89 -3.04
N ALA A 178 -8.67 6.02 -3.36
CA ALA A 178 -9.09 6.49 -4.69
C ALA A 178 -8.62 7.93 -4.96
N GLY A 179 -8.72 8.81 -3.96
CA GLY A 179 -8.28 10.20 -4.03
C GLY A 179 -6.76 10.34 -4.18
N THR A 180 -5.98 9.57 -3.44
CA THR A 180 -4.51 9.59 -3.54
C THR A 180 -4.05 9.10 -4.92
N LEU A 181 -4.61 7.99 -5.41
CA LEU A 181 -4.33 7.49 -6.76
C LEU A 181 -4.75 8.49 -7.84
N TRP A 182 -5.83 9.24 -7.63
CA TRP A 182 -6.25 10.30 -8.55
C TRP A 182 -5.24 11.46 -8.59
N VAL A 183 -4.67 11.86 -7.45
CA VAL A 183 -3.63 12.89 -7.40
C VAL A 183 -2.35 12.39 -8.06
N SER A 184 -1.93 11.14 -7.82
CA SER A 184 -0.76 10.53 -8.45
C SER A 184 -0.87 10.35 -9.96
N ARG A 185 -2.05 10.58 -10.54
CA ARG A 185 -2.31 10.58 -11.99
C ARG A 185 -1.97 11.92 -12.66
N LYS A 186 -2.00 13.03 -11.92
CA LYS A 186 -1.72 14.37 -12.45
C LYS A 186 -0.22 14.59 -12.61
#